data_AF-A0A0F3MTF6-F1
#
_entry.id   AF-A0A0F3MTF6-F1
#
_cell.length_a   1.000
_cell.length_b   1.000
_cell.length_c   1.000
_cell.angle_alpha   90.00
_cell.angle_beta   90.00
_cell.angle_gamma   90.00
#
_symmetry.space_group_name_H-M   'P 1'
#
loop_
_entity.id
_entity.type
_entity.pdbx_description
1 polymer ?
#
loop_
_entity_poly.entity_id
_entity_poly.type
_entity_poly.pdbx_seq_one_letter_code
_entity_poly.pdbx_strand_id
1 'polypeptide(L)'
;MITLFAAITGFISSIIPEILKIYKDINDKKHEINILDRQIANNKLNQSKTFTELTISQEMAEQYSLYSTYKSGVSWVDALNGSVRPVLAYSFFAMYGGVKYVQYKSLKSSALLVEYLDILWSIEDQTIFAGIISFYFGQRTFSKLWKCKT
;
A
#
# COMPACT_ATOMS: atom_id res chain seq x y z
N MET A 1 -20.61 33.33 -74.93
CA MET A 1 -21.16 33.51 -73.57
C MET A 1 -21.09 32.23 -72.73
N ILE A 2 -21.28 31.02 -73.29
CA ILE A 2 -21.09 29.74 -72.56
C ILE A 2 -19.64 29.52 -72.05
N THR A 3 -18.63 29.97 -72.78
CA THR A 3 -17.21 29.82 -72.41
C THR A 3 -16.81 30.57 -71.13
N LEU A 4 -17.47 31.69 -70.82
CA LEU A 4 -17.22 32.45 -69.60
C LEU A 4 -17.76 31.71 -68.37
N PHE A 5 -18.95 31.12 -68.48
CA PHE A 5 -19.54 30.30 -67.43
C PHE A 5 -18.76 29.01 -67.18
N ALA A 6 -18.24 28.37 -68.25
CA ALA A 6 -17.37 27.20 -68.15
C ALA A 6 -16.02 27.51 -67.46
N ALA A 7 -15.43 28.67 -67.75
CA ALA A 7 -14.19 29.12 -67.11
C ALA A 7 -14.39 29.42 -65.61
N ILE A 8 -15.51 30.06 -65.24
CA ILE A 8 -15.84 30.35 -63.84
C ILE A 8 -16.13 29.06 -63.05
N THR A 9 -16.85 28.11 -63.64
CA THR A 9 -17.12 26.81 -62.99
C THR A 9 -15.85 25.96 -62.85
N GLY A 10 -14.96 25.96 -63.83
CA GLY A 10 -13.64 25.31 -63.71
C GLY A 10 -12.76 25.93 -62.62
N PHE A 11 -12.81 27.27 -62.47
CA PHE A 11 -12.07 27.97 -61.42
C PHE A 11 -12.62 27.68 -60.02
N ILE A 12 -13.96 27.67 -59.84
CA ILE A 12 -14.59 27.32 -58.56
C ILE A 12 -14.31 25.84 -58.19
N SER A 13 -14.33 24.93 -59.17
CA SER A 13 -14.00 23.51 -58.94
C SER A 13 -12.56 23.30 -58.46
N SER A 14 -11.64 24.22 -58.79
CA SER A 14 -10.24 24.18 -58.34
C SER A 14 -10.08 24.60 -56.87
N ILE A 15 -10.98 25.42 -56.35
CA ILE A 15 -10.92 25.96 -54.97
C ILE A 15 -11.53 24.98 -53.94
N ILE A 16 -12.53 24.19 -54.35
CA ILE A 16 -13.17 23.17 -53.51
C ILE A 16 -12.18 22.21 -52.83
N PRO A 17 -11.21 21.59 -53.54
CA PRO A 17 -10.26 20.68 -52.91
C PRO A 17 -9.37 21.37 -51.87
N GLU A 18 -9.04 22.65 -52.06
CA GLU A 18 -8.18 23.40 -51.14
C GLU A 18 -8.90 23.72 -49.81
N ILE A 19 -10.20 24.08 -49.86
CA ILE A 19 -11.03 24.29 -48.67
C ILE A 19 -11.18 22.98 -47.87
N LEU A 20 -11.38 21.86 -48.56
CA LEU A 20 -11.49 20.55 -47.93
C LEU A 20 -10.19 20.11 -47.24
N LYS A 21 -9.02 20.44 -47.82
CA LYS A 21 -7.72 20.19 -47.19
C LYS A 21 -7.57 20.99 -45.89
N ILE A 22 -7.90 22.28 -45.90
CA ILE A 22 -7.79 23.13 -44.71
C ILE A 22 -8.68 22.61 -43.57
N TYR A 23 -9.91 22.17 -43.88
CA TYR A 23 -10.80 21.61 -42.86
C TYR A 23 -10.25 20.31 -42.26
N LYS A 24 -9.68 19.42 -43.10
CA LYS A 24 -9.03 18.19 -42.64
C LYS A 24 -7.82 18.50 -41.76
N ASP A 25 -6.94 19.40 -42.19
CA ASP A 25 -5.75 19.82 -41.43
C ASP A 25 -6.11 20.37 -40.05
N ILE A 26 -7.19 21.17 -39.94
CA ILE A 26 -7.66 21.69 -38.64
C ILE A 26 -8.16 20.56 -37.74
N ASN A 27 -8.91 19.61 -38.30
CA ASN A 27 -9.44 18.48 -37.56
C ASN A 27 -8.32 17.53 -37.09
N ASP A 28 -7.32 17.29 -37.94
CA ASP A 28 -6.17 16.44 -37.65
C ASP A 28 -5.30 17.08 -36.55
N LYS A 29 -5.00 18.38 -36.63
CA LYS A 29 -4.30 19.09 -35.56
C LYS A 29 -5.07 19.06 -34.23
N LYS A 30 -6.39 19.22 -34.27
CA LYS A 30 -7.22 19.12 -33.05
C LYS A 30 -7.16 17.70 -32.46
N HIS A 31 -7.11 16.68 -33.30
CA HIS A 31 -6.96 15.29 -32.88
C HIS A 31 -5.57 15.04 -32.27
N GLU A 32 -4.50 15.54 -32.88
CA GLU A 32 -3.13 15.47 -32.37
C GLU A 32 -3.01 16.13 -30.99
N ILE A 33 -3.55 17.35 -30.82
CA ILE A 33 -3.56 18.03 -29.52
C ILE A 33 -4.31 17.21 -28.48
N ASN A 34 -5.45 16.60 -28.83
CA ASN A 34 -6.19 15.74 -27.90
C ASN A 34 -5.39 14.51 -27.46
N ILE A 35 -4.63 13.91 -28.37
CA ILE A 35 -3.73 12.79 -28.05
C ILE A 35 -2.61 13.26 -27.12
N LEU A 36 -1.98 14.39 -27.42
CA LEU A 36 -0.92 14.97 -26.59
C LEU A 36 -1.44 15.30 -25.18
N ASP A 37 -2.63 15.89 -25.06
CA ASP A 37 -3.27 16.17 -23.77
C ASP A 37 -3.52 14.90 -22.96
N ARG A 38 -3.97 13.82 -23.62
CA ARG A 38 -4.14 12.51 -22.96
C ARG A 38 -2.81 11.92 -22.51
N GLN A 39 -1.75 12.07 -23.29
CA GLN A 39 -0.41 11.63 -22.89
C GLN A 39 0.11 12.43 -21.71
N ILE A 40 -0.08 13.76 -21.68
CA ILE A 40 0.28 14.62 -20.54
C ILE A 40 -0.49 14.22 -19.29
N ALA A 41 -1.80 13.95 -19.40
CA ALA A 41 -2.63 13.50 -18.29
C ALA A 41 -2.14 12.16 -17.73
N ASN A 42 -1.84 11.19 -18.59
CA ASN A 42 -1.29 9.90 -18.18
C ASN A 42 0.09 10.05 -17.52
N ASN A 43 0.96 10.90 -18.07
CA ASN A 43 2.29 11.16 -17.50
C ASN A 43 2.19 11.79 -16.10
N LYS A 44 1.27 12.75 -15.89
CA LYS A 44 1.01 13.34 -14.56
C LYS A 44 0.55 12.28 -13.55
N LEU A 45 -0.35 11.38 -13.96
CA LEU A 45 -0.82 10.28 -13.12
C LEU A 45 0.29 9.27 -12.81
N ASN A 46 1.15 8.96 -13.78
CA ASN A 46 2.29 8.06 -13.56
C ASN A 46 3.35 8.70 -12.65
N GLN A 47 3.59 10.00 -12.82
CA GLN A 47 4.52 10.75 -12.00
C GLN A 47 4.06 10.82 -10.54
N SER A 48 2.77 11.10 -10.29
CA SER A 48 2.23 11.10 -8.92
C SER A 48 2.31 9.73 -8.26
N LYS A 49 1.98 8.66 -8.99
CA LYS A 49 2.15 7.27 -8.51
C LYS A 49 3.60 6.99 -8.13
N THR A 50 4.54 7.36 -9.00
CA THR A 50 5.98 7.15 -8.75
C THR A 50 6.45 7.91 -7.52
N PHE A 51 6.03 9.17 -7.33
CA PHE A 51 6.36 9.93 -6.13
C PHE A 51 5.80 9.29 -4.87
N THR A 52 4.54 8.86 -4.87
CA THR A 52 3.93 8.17 -3.73
C THR A 52 4.67 6.87 -3.40
N GLU A 53 5.04 6.08 -4.41
CA GLU A 53 5.83 4.86 -4.20
C GLU A 53 7.23 5.14 -3.64
N LEU A 54 7.90 6.20 -4.12
CA LEU A 54 9.19 6.63 -3.61
C LEU A 54 9.11 7.07 -2.14
N THR A 55 8.12 7.90 -1.78
CA THR A 55 7.91 8.33 -0.39
C THR A 55 7.65 7.14 0.52
N ILE A 56 6.76 6.22 0.13
CA ILE A 56 6.50 5.00 0.91
C ILE A 56 7.79 4.19 1.06
N SER A 57 8.58 4.04 0.00
CA SER A 57 9.85 3.29 0.07
C SER A 57 10.89 3.93 1.00
N GLN A 58 10.96 5.27 1.03
CA GLN A 58 11.88 6.02 1.90
C GLN A 58 11.46 5.93 3.36
N GLU A 59 10.18 6.17 3.68
CA GLU A 59 9.63 6.00 5.03
C GLU A 59 9.84 4.57 5.55
N MET A 60 9.67 3.59 4.66
CA MET A 60 9.98 2.20 5.00
C MET A 60 11.47 2.02 5.29
N ALA A 61 12.38 2.49 4.43
CA ALA A 61 13.82 2.34 4.63
C ALA A 61 14.30 2.99 5.94
N GLU A 62 13.78 4.16 6.28
CA GLU A 62 14.01 4.81 7.58
C GLU A 62 13.52 3.92 8.73
N GLN A 63 12.30 3.39 8.64
CA GLN A 63 11.77 2.47 9.64
C GLN A 63 12.61 1.19 9.77
N TYR A 64 13.13 0.64 8.65
CA TYR A 64 14.05 -0.49 8.67
C TYR A 64 15.36 -0.15 9.34
N SER A 65 15.93 1.01 9.06
CA SER A 65 17.18 1.44 9.71
C SER A 65 17.03 1.56 11.23
N LEU A 66 15.89 2.09 11.69
CA LEU A 66 15.56 2.21 13.11
C LEU A 66 15.37 0.85 13.80
N TYR A 67 14.85 -0.14 13.08
CA TYR A 67 14.68 -1.51 13.60
C TYR A 67 15.81 -2.46 13.29
N SER A 68 16.76 -2.08 12.43
CA SER A 68 17.91 -2.90 12.10
C SER A 68 18.87 -2.93 13.28
N THR A 69 18.96 -4.09 13.91
CA THR A 69 19.91 -4.36 14.96
C THR A 69 21.32 -4.17 14.42
N TYR A 70 22.08 -3.23 14.99
CA TYR A 70 23.51 -3.04 14.70
C TYR A 70 24.22 -4.40 14.72
N LYS A 71 24.74 -4.84 13.58
CA LYS A 71 25.53 -6.07 13.48
C LYS A 71 26.96 -5.74 13.89
N SER A 72 27.33 -6.17 15.08
CA SER A 72 28.66 -5.98 15.66
C SER A 72 29.74 -6.82 14.96
N GLY A 73 29.33 -7.76 14.10
CA GLY A 73 30.23 -8.73 13.46
C GLY A 73 30.57 -9.93 14.35
N VAL A 74 30.11 -9.92 15.60
CA VAL A 74 30.34 -11.00 16.57
C VAL A 74 29.04 -11.82 16.71
N SER A 75 29.07 -13.05 16.20
CA SER A 75 27.88 -13.90 16.05
C SER A 75 27.08 -14.14 17.34
N TRP A 76 27.73 -14.17 18.52
CA TRP A 76 27.02 -14.37 19.78
C TRP A 76 26.34 -13.08 20.29
N VAL A 77 26.94 -11.91 20.04
CA VAL A 77 26.36 -10.60 20.40
C VAL A 77 25.15 -10.32 19.52
N ASP A 78 25.28 -10.60 18.22
CA ASP A 78 24.19 -10.40 17.26
C ASP A 78 23.04 -11.40 17.50
N ALA A 79 23.35 -12.64 17.93
CA ALA A 79 22.33 -13.60 18.35
C ALA A 79 21.63 -13.18 19.65
N LEU A 80 22.39 -12.67 20.64
CA LEU A 80 21.83 -12.14 21.88
C LEU A 80 20.92 -10.95 21.60
N ASN A 81 21.35 -10.00 20.78
CA ASN A 81 20.58 -8.82 20.41
C ASN A 81 19.31 -9.20 19.61
N GLY A 82 19.44 -10.17 18.69
CA GLY A 82 18.30 -10.77 17.99
C GLY A 82 17.31 -11.48 18.93
N SER A 83 17.79 -12.00 20.06
CA SER A 83 16.96 -12.69 21.06
C SER A 83 16.23 -11.78 22.03
N VAL A 84 16.65 -10.51 22.21
CA VAL A 84 16.04 -9.57 23.18
C VAL A 84 14.53 -9.44 22.96
N ARG A 85 14.11 -9.27 21.70
CA ARG A 85 12.69 -9.13 21.34
C ARG A 85 11.88 -10.40 21.69
N PRO A 86 12.28 -11.62 21.28
CA PRO A 86 11.66 -12.86 21.74
C PRO A 86 11.65 -13.03 23.26
N VAL A 87 12.78 -12.75 23.93
CA VAL A 87 12.93 -12.95 25.39
C VAL A 87 11.96 -12.06 26.15
N LEU A 88 11.83 -10.79 25.77
CA LEU A 88 10.85 -9.89 26.37
C LEU A 88 9.41 -10.40 26.16
N ALA A 89 9.07 -10.80 24.94
CA ALA A 89 7.74 -11.33 24.63
C ALA A 89 7.39 -12.57 25.46
N TYR A 90 8.32 -13.53 25.56
CA TYR A 90 8.12 -14.74 26.38
C TYR A 90 8.06 -14.41 27.88
N SER A 91 8.85 -13.45 28.36
CA SER A 91 8.84 -13.05 29.77
C SER A 91 7.49 -12.44 30.17
N PHE A 92 6.93 -11.55 29.34
CA PHE A 92 5.60 -10.98 29.58
C PHE A 92 4.50 -12.05 29.51
N PHE A 93 4.58 -12.97 28.55
CA PHE A 93 3.60 -14.05 28.43
C PHE A 93 3.67 -15.03 29.61
N ALA A 94 4.89 -15.37 30.08
CA ALA A 94 5.11 -16.21 31.25
C ALA A 94 4.59 -15.53 32.53
N MET A 95 4.84 -14.23 32.70
CA MET A 95 4.29 -13.44 33.80
C MET A 95 2.75 -13.43 33.78
N TYR A 96 2.15 -13.17 32.61
CA TYR A 96 0.70 -13.22 32.45
C TYR A 96 0.11 -14.61 32.79
N GLY A 97 0.74 -15.68 32.28
CA GLY A 97 0.36 -17.05 32.62
C GLY A 97 0.50 -17.36 34.11
N GLY A 98 1.54 -16.84 34.77
CA GLY A 98 1.73 -16.95 36.21
C GLY A 98 0.63 -16.26 37.01
N VAL A 99 0.23 -15.04 36.63
CA VAL A 99 -0.88 -14.32 37.26
C VAL A 99 -2.20 -15.10 37.09
N LYS A 100 -2.48 -15.60 35.89
CA LYS A 100 -3.67 -16.42 35.63
C LYS A 100 -3.65 -17.75 36.41
N TYR A 101 -2.49 -18.37 36.59
CA TYR A 101 -2.35 -19.56 37.41
C TYR A 101 -2.66 -19.28 38.90
N VAL A 102 -2.17 -18.18 39.44
CA VAL A 102 -2.48 -17.75 40.82
C VAL A 102 -3.97 -17.42 40.95
N GLN A 103 -4.56 -16.72 39.97
CA GLN A 103 -5.99 -16.41 39.93
C GLN A 103 -6.84 -17.69 39.92
N TYR A 104 -6.44 -18.68 39.11
CA TYR A 104 -7.06 -20.01 39.09
C TYR A 104 -6.98 -20.73 40.44
N LYS A 105 -5.81 -20.72 41.09
CA LYS A 105 -5.62 -21.34 42.41
C LYS A 105 -6.37 -20.62 43.53
N SER A 106 -6.59 -19.31 43.40
CA SER A 106 -7.34 -18.51 44.37
C SER A 106 -8.86 -18.75 44.33
N LEU A 107 -9.37 -19.40 43.29
CA LEU A 107 -10.76 -19.81 43.17
C LEU A 107 -11.02 -21.02 44.08
N LYS A 108 -11.38 -20.76 45.33
CA LYS A 108 -11.69 -21.79 46.33
C LYS A 108 -13.03 -22.48 46.03
N SER A 109 -12.95 -23.66 45.42
CA SER A 109 -13.73 -24.89 45.68
C SER A 109 -15.27 -24.86 45.77
N SER A 110 -16.01 -23.81 45.39
CA SER A 110 -17.47 -23.79 45.69
C SER A 110 -18.40 -23.17 44.65
N ALA A 111 -17.98 -22.81 43.44
CA ALA A 111 -18.92 -22.33 42.43
C ALA A 111 -18.63 -22.88 41.03
N LEU A 112 -19.72 -23.00 40.26
CA LEU A 112 -19.74 -23.46 38.87
C LEU A 112 -18.68 -22.71 38.07
N LEU A 113 -17.76 -23.44 37.42
CA LEU A 113 -16.70 -22.88 36.57
C LEU A 113 -17.19 -21.86 35.54
N VAL A 114 -18.47 -21.94 35.17
CA VAL A 114 -19.16 -21.05 34.23
C VAL A 114 -19.26 -19.61 34.78
N GLU A 115 -19.49 -19.41 36.07
CA GLU A 115 -19.67 -18.07 36.66
C GLU A 115 -18.33 -17.32 36.79
N TYR A 116 -17.24 -18.05 36.98
CA TYR A 116 -15.91 -17.47 37.08
C TYR A 116 -15.23 -17.28 35.72
N LEU A 117 -15.82 -17.78 34.63
CA LEU A 117 -15.23 -17.69 33.30
C LEU A 117 -15.16 -16.23 32.84
N ASP A 118 -16.18 -15.43 33.13
CA ASP A 118 -16.20 -13.99 32.83
C ASP A 118 -15.19 -13.19 33.68
N ILE A 119 -14.85 -13.68 34.88
CA ILE A 119 -13.85 -13.07 35.77
C ILE A 119 -12.42 -13.47 35.37
N LEU A 120 -12.24 -14.70 34.89
CA LEU A 120 -10.94 -15.24 34.51
C LEU A 120 -10.56 -14.87 33.06
N TRP A 121 -11.56 -14.61 32.21
CA TRP A 121 -11.44 -14.22 30.81
C TRP A 121 -12.18 -12.91 30.53
N SER A 122 -11.61 -11.81 31.01
CA SER A 122 -12.23 -10.48 30.93
C SER A 122 -12.09 -9.85 29.54
N ILE A 123 -12.74 -8.70 29.34
CA ILE A 123 -12.62 -7.91 28.11
C ILE A 123 -11.18 -7.43 27.90
N GLU A 124 -10.45 -7.14 28.98
CA GLU A 124 -9.05 -6.73 28.93
C GLU A 124 -8.17 -7.89 28.44
N ASP A 125 -8.39 -9.11 28.93
CA ASP A 125 -7.67 -10.31 28.47
C ASP A 125 -7.89 -10.57 26.98
N GLN A 126 -9.14 -10.45 26.53
CA GLN A 126 -9.52 -10.55 25.11
C GLN A 126 -8.81 -9.50 24.26
N THR A 127 -8.73 -8.26 24.76
CA THR A 127 -8.05 -7.15 24.08
C THR A 127 -6.55 -7.41 23.96
N ILE A 128 -5.90 -7.88 25.02
CA ILE A 128 -4.48 -8.26 25.02
C ILE A 128 -4.25 -9.40 24.01
N PHE A 129 -5.10 -10.43 24.03
CA PHE A 129 -4.97 -11.58 23.14
C PHE A 129 -5.20 -11.20 21.67
N ALA A 130 -6.19 -10.36 21.38
CA ALA A 130 -6.43 -9.81 20.05
C ALA A 130 -5.24 -8.96 19.56
N GLY A 131 -4.63 -8.17 20.45
CA GLY A 131 -3.41 -7.42 20.16
C GLY A 131 -2.23 -8.33 19.79
N ILE A 132 -2.03 -9.42 20.53
CA ILE A 132 -0.96 -10.40 20.26
C ILE A 132 -1.19 -11.11 18.91
N ILE A 133 -2.43 -11.53 18.63
CA ILE A 133 -2.79 -12.15 17.34
C ILE A 133 -2.54 -11.15 16.21
N SER A 134 -3.01 -9.91 16.35
CA SER A 134 -2.79 -8.86 15.35
C SER A 134 -1.29 -8.59 15.12
N PHE A 135 -0.47 -8.58 16.16
CA PHE A 135 0.98 -8.43 16.03
C PHE A 135 1.63 -9.59 15.25
N TYR A 136 1.35 -10.84 15.62
CA TYR A 136 1.96 -12.02 14.99
C TYR A 136 1.47 -12.29 13.56
N PHE A 137 0.17 -12.13 13.32
CA PHE A 137 -0.43 -12.36 12.00
C PHE A 137 -0.33 -11.12 11.09
N GLY A 138 -0.31 -9.91 11.67
CA GLY A 138 -0.05 -8.66 10.95
C GLY A 138 1.34 -8.67 10.33
N GLN A 139 2.40 -8.93 11.11
CA GLN A 139 3.78 -8.96 10.58
C GLN A 139 3.98 -9.99 9.45
N ARG A 140 3.37 -11.18 9.56
CA ARG A 140 3.48 -12.21 8.50
C ARG A 140 2.73 -11.83 7.23
N THR A 141 1.57 -11.19 7.34
CA THR A 141 0.79 -10.73 6.18
C THR A 141 1.53 -9.60 5.44
N PHE A 142 2.13 -8.66 6.18
CA PHE A 142 2.99 -7.63 5.58
C PHE A 142 4.24 -8.21 4.90
N SER A 143 4.86 -9.26 5.45
CA SER A 143 6.03 -9.90 4.82
C SER A 143 5.73 -10.63 3.50
N LYS A 144 4.50 -11.13 3.32
CA LYS A 144 4.09 -11.86 2.11
C LYS A 144 3.66 -10.92 0.98
N LEU A 145 2.97 -9.83 1.31
CA LEU A 145 2.66 -8.76 0.35
C LEU A 145 3.95 -8.14 -0.22
N TRP A 146 5.02 -8.10 0.57
CA TRP A 146 6.34 -7.65 0.16
C TRP A 146 6.97 -8.46 -0.99
N LYS A 147 6.79 -9.80 -1.00
CA LYS A 147 7.45 -10.68 -2.00
C LYS A 147 6.75 -10.75 -3.35
N CYS A 148 5.49 -10.30 -3.45
CA CYS A 148 4.75 -10.30 -4.72
C CYS A 148 4.96 -9.01 -5.54
N LYS A 149 5.72 -8.03 -5.04
CA LYS A 149 5.93 -6.73 -5.71
C LYS A 149 7.38 -6.49 -6.18
N THR A 150 8.27 -7.46 -6.02
CA THR A 150 9.56 -7.56 -6.75
C THR A 150 9.40 -8.53 -7.90
#